data_AF-A0A936Z9M3-F1
#
_entry.id   AF-A0A936Z9M3-F1
#
_cell.length_a   1.000
_cell.length_b   1.000
_cell.length_c   1.000
_cell.angle_alpha   90.00
_cell.angle_beta   90.00
_cell.angle_gamma   90.00
#
_symmetry.space_group_name_H-M   'P 1'
#
loop_
_entity.id
_entity.type
_entity.pdbx_description
1 polymer ?
#
loop_
_entity_poly.entity_id
_entity_poly.type
_entity_poly.pdbx_seq_one_letter_code
_entity_poly.pdbx_strand_id
1 'polypeptide(L)' 'MNRPGRFRQADVARAVRGATAAGMKVSRVEIEADGRIVLVSGDPARRDSDTADSALDTWRAKRDARTT' A
#
# COMPACT_ATOMS: atom_id res chain seq x y z
N MET A 1 -7.75 11.26 -32.22
CA MET A 1 -8.71 11.46 -31.11
C MET A 1 -8.05 10.97 -29.84
N ASN A 2 -7.89 11.83 -28.83
CA ASN A 2 -7.29 11.44 -27.55
C ASN A 2 -8.38 10.75 -26.70
N ARG A 3 -8.20 9.47 -26.35
CA ARG A 3 -9.13 8.79 -25.44
C ARG A 3 -8.81 9.31 -24.03
N PRO A 4 -9.76 9.94 -23.32
CA PRO A 4 -9.49 10.37 -21.95
C PRO A 4 -9.06 9.17 -21.12
N GLY A 5 -7.96 9.34 -20.37
CA GLY A 5 -7.49 8.33 -19.42
C GLY A 5 -8.59 7.97 -18.41
N ARG A 6 -8.51 6.77 -17.82
CA ARG A 6 -9.52 6.25 -16.88
C ARG A 6 -9.67 7.10 -15.60
N PHE A 7 -8.67 7.92 -15.30
CA PHE A 7 -8.66 8.89 -14.22
C PHE A 7 -7.89 10.14 -14.65
N ARG A 8 -8.09 11.24 -13.92
CA ARG A 8 -7.32 12.48 -14.05
C ARG A 8 -6.48 12.71 -12.80
N GLN A 9 -5.42 13.49 -12.93
CA GLN A 9 -4.65 13.96 -11.77
C GLN A 9 -5.54 14.66 -10.72
N ALA A 10 -6.55 15.40 -11.17
CA ALA A 10 -7.51 16.06 -10.30
C ALA A 10 -8.29 15.06 -9.42
N ASP A 11 -8.54 13.85 -9.90
CA ASP A 11 -9.29 12.84 -9.15
C ASP A 11 -8.42 12.27 -8.02
N VAL A 12 -7.13 12.02 -8.30
CA VAL A 12 -6.13 11.62 -7.30
C VAL A 12 -6.00 12.70 -6.23
N ALA A 13 -5.87 13.97 -6.64
CA ALA A 13 -5.75 15.08 -5.71
C ALA A 13 -6.98 15.22 -4.79
N ARG A 14 -8.20 15.04 -5.34
CA ARG A 14 -9.43 15.07 -4.54
C ARG A 14 -9.49 13.90 -3.55
N ALA A 15 -9.15 12.69 -3.98
CA ALA A 15 -9.16 11.51 -3.13
C ALA A 15 -8.22 11.68 -1.92
N VAL A 16 -6.97 12.07 -2.18
CA VAL A 16 -5.96 12.27 -1.12
C VAL A 16 -6.40 13.37 -0.17
N ARG A 17 -6.83 14.53 -0.68
CA ARG A 17 -7.28 15.66 0.16
C ARG A 17 -8.48 15.28 1.03
N GLY A 18 -9.47 14.58 0.47
CA GLY A 18 -10.65 14.13 1.21
C GLY A 18 -10.29 13.16 2.33
N ALA A 19 -9.44 12.17 2.03
CA ALA A 19 -8.98 11.20 3.02
C ALA A 19 -8.18 11.88 4.15
N THR A 20 -7.24 12.76 3.82
CA THR A 20 -6.47 13.50 4.82
C THR A 20 -7.35 14.42 5.67
N ALA A 21 -8.31 15.12 5.06
CA ALA A 21 -9.27 15.95 5.79
C ALA A 21 -10.15 15.13 6.75
N ALA A 22 -10.42 13.86 6.42
CA ALA A 22 -11.11 12.92 7.28
C ALA A 22 -10.21 12.28 8.35
N GLY A 23 -8.94 12.69 8.48
CA GLY A 23 -8.00 12.20 9.47
C GLY A 23 -7.21 10.94 9.06
N MET A 24 -7.33 10.50 7.81
CA MET A 24 -6.55 9.37 7.30
C MET A 24 -5.10 9.78 7.01
N LYS A 25 -4.14 9.11 7.63
CA LYS A 25 -2.72 9.22 7.27
C LYS A 25 -2.44 8.35 6.04
N VAL A 26 -2.48 8.95 4.85
CA VAL A 26 -2.21 8.27 3.58
C VAL A 26 -0.70 7.95 3.47
N SER A 27 -0.36 6.68 3.27
CA SER A 27 1.02 6.20 3.11
C SER A 27 1.35 5.82 1.66
N ARG A 28 0.37 5.32 0.91
CA ARG A 28 0.54 4.87 -0.48
C ARG A 28 -0.72 5.13 -1.29
N VAL A 29 -0.53 5.48 -2.56
CA VAL A 29 -1.62 5.67 -3.53
C VAL A 29 -1.39 4.71 -4.68
N GLU A 30 -2.35 3.84 -4.91
CA GLU A 30 -2.34 2.87 -6.01
C GLU A 30 -3.44 3.20 -7.00
N ILE A 31 -3.19 2.89 -8.27
CA ILE A 31 -4.16 3.05 -9.33
C ILE A 31 -4.29 1.70 -10.02
N GLU A 32 -5.47 1.11 -9.85
CA GLU A 32 -5.78 -0.19 -10.43
C GLU A 32 -5.95 -0.08 -11.95
N ALA A 33 -5.81 -1.23 -12.62
CA ALA A 33 -5.99 -1.30 -14.07
C ALA A 33 -7.35 -0.76 -14.51
N ASP A 34 -8.39 -0.90 -13.66
CA ASP A 34 -9.74 -0.42 -13.93
C ASP A 34 -9.95 1.10 -13.74
N GLY A 35 -8.96 1.80 -13.18
CA GLY A 35 -8.98 3.23 -12.88
C GLY A 35 -9.38 3.57 -11.44
N ARG A 36 -9.58 2.58 -10.57
CA ARG A 36 -9.84 2.81 -9.15
C ARG A 36 -8.61 3.39 -8.46
N ILE A 37 -8.81 4.45 -7.68
CA ILE A 37 -7.78 5.05 -6.84
C ILE A 37 -7.89 4.42 -5.45
N VAL A 38 -6.87 3.68 -5.05
CA VAL A 38 -6.80 3.01 -3.75
C VAL A 38 -5.84 3.79 -2.85
N LEU A 39 -6.34 4.26 -1.71
CA LEU A 39 -5.54 4.93 -0.70
C LEU A 39 -5.24 3.93 0.41
N VAL A 40 -3.96 3.73 0.69
CA VAL A 40 -3.50 2.90 1.80
C VAL A 40 -3.14 3.83 2.95
N SER A 41 -3.65 3.52 4.14
CA SER A 41 -3.25 4.21 5.37
C SER A 41 -2.11 3.49 6.05
N GLY A 42 -1.21 4.24 6.67
CA GLY A 42 -0.11 3.65 7.43
C GLY A 42 0.97 4.66 7.75
N ASP A 43 2.05 4.18 8.35
CA ASP A 43 3.25 4.97 8.49
C ASP A 43 4.11 4.82 7.25
N PRO A 44 4.40 5.88 6.46
CA PRO A 44 5.26 5.75 5.27
C PRO A 44 6.67 5.24 5.59
N ALA A 45 7.10 5.37 6.86
CA ALA A 45 8.36 4.83 7.34
C ALA A 45 8.33 3.31 7.59
N ARG A 46 7.15 2.70 7.70
CA ARG A 46 6.98 1.27 7.98
C ARG A 46 6.54 0.59 6.70
N ARG A 47 7.48 -0.04 5.99
CA ARG A 47 7.13 -0.83 4.80
C ARG A 47 6.52 -2.15 5.27
N ASP A 48 5.53 -2.65 4.55
CA ASP A 48 4.86 -3.93 4.86
C ASP A 48 5.88 -5.10 4.98
N SER A 49 7.05 -4.97 4.33
CA SER A 49 8.19 -5.89 4.42
C SER A 49 8.90 -5.90 5.78
N ASP A 50 8.82 -4.85 6.60
CA ASP A 50 9.63 -4.75 7.82
C ASP A 50 9.12 -5.65 8.98
N THR A 51 7.93 -6.24 8.83
CA THR A 51 7.32 -7.07 9.89
C THR A 51 7.19 -8.54 9.49
N ALA A 52 7.18 -8.86 8.19
CA ALA A 52 7.04 -10.24 7.72
C ALA A 52 8.30 -11.08 7.99
N ASP A 53 9.49 -10.46 7.97
CA ASP A 53 10.77 -11.17 8.09
C ASP A 53 11.24 -11.38 9.55
N SER A 54 10.47 -10.94 10.56
CA SER A 54 11.02 -10.87 11.93
C SER A 54 10.60 -12.01 12.83
N ALA A 55 9.34 -12.46 12.80
CA ALA A 55 8.86 -13.48 13.74
C ALA A 55 8.87 -14.91 13.15
N LEU A 56 8.33 -15.07 11.94
CA LEU A 56 8.26 -16.38 11.27
C LEU A 56 9.63 -16.86 10.83
N ASP A 57 10.46 -15.98 10.27
CA ASP A 57 11.82 -16.33 9.83
C ASP A 57 12.75 -16.58 11.01
N THR A 58 12.61 -15.81 12.10
CA THR A 58 13.31 -16.12 13.37
C THR A 58 12.90 -17.47 13.93
N TRP A 59 11.63 -17.86 13.81
CA TRP A 59 11.16 -19.19 14.22
C TRP A 59 11.69 -20.31 13.30
N ARG A 60 11.67 -20.10 11.97
CA ARG A 60 12.20 -21.04 10.97
C ARG A 60 13.72 -21.23 11.11
N ALA A 61 14.46 -20.16 11.39
CA ALA A 61 15.91 -20.23 11.58
C ALA A 61 16.29 -20.91 12.91
N LYS A 62 15.49 -20.73 13.97
CA LYS A 62 15.72 -21.40 15.27
C LYS A 62 15.37 -22.88 15.24
N ARG A 63 14.42 -23.27 14.39
CA ARG A 63 14.02 -24.65 14.19
C ARG A 63 14.45 -25.03 12.79
N ASP A 64 15.73 -25.36 12.62
CA ASP A 64 16.24 -26.05 11.42
C ASP A 64 15.12 -26.94 10.89
N ALA A 65 14.51 -26.51 9.77
CA ALA A 65 13.34 -27.16 9.20
C ALA A 65 13.77 -28.59 8.91
N ARG A 66 13.40 -29.51 9.81
CA ARG A 66 13.89 -30.87 9.80
C ARG A 66 13.35 -31.56 8.57
N THR A 67 14.13 -31.55 7.52
CA THR A 67 13.97 -32.44 6.38
C THR A 67 14.62 -33.76 6.78
N THR A 68 13.82 -34.68 7.28
CA THR A 68 14.10 -36.12 7.23
C THR A 68 13.39 -36.71 6.03
#